data_AF-A0A9W7ZQ08-F1
#
_entry.id   AF-A0A9W7ZQ08-F1
#
_cell.length_a   1.000
_cell.length_b   1.000
_cell.length_c   1.000
_cell.angle_alpha   90.00
_cell.angle_beta   90.00
_cell.angle_gamma   90.00
#
_symmetry.space_group_name_H-M   'P 1'
#
loop_
_entity.id
_entity.type
_entity.pdbx_description
1 polymer ?
#
loop_
_entity_poly.entity_id
_entity_poly.type
_entity_poly.pdbx_seq_one_letter_code
_entity_poly.pdbx_strand_id
1 'polypeptide(L)'
;MSARIDQTATGFDFGLAKRNASLEASGVKAPNATKTGTTIVGLIFKDGLVLGADTRATAGSIVADKNCEKIHYIAPNMYCCGAGTAADTEYTTNMISSQMELHNMSTGRESRVVTAMTLLKQYLFRYQGHISAALVLGGYD
;
A
#
# COMPACT_ATOMS: atom_id res chain seq x y z
N MET A 1 -8.10 7.22 -18.49
CA MET A 1 -6.94 8.08 -18.80
C MET A 1 -5.97 7.92 -17.65
N SER A 2 -5.06 6.94 -17.73
CA SER A 2 -4.09 6.65 -16.68
C SER A 2 -3.12 7.83 -16.59
N ALA A 3 -2.99 8.44 -15.41
CA ALA A 3 -2.01 9.47 -15.16
C ALA A 3 -0.63 8.81 -15.31
N ARG A 4 0.01 9.00 -16.47
CA ARG A 4 1.45 8.81 -16.60
C ARG A 4 2.06 9.76 -15.57
N ILE A 5 2.65 9.19 -14.52
CA ILE A 5 3.46 9.94 -13.57
C ILE A 5 4.52 10.64 -14.41
N ASP A 6 4.43 11.96 -14.46
CA ASP A 6 5.40 12.80 -15.13
C ASP A 6 6.75 12.53 -14.46
N GLN A 7 7.61 11.77 -15.14
CA GLN A 7 8.89 11.37 -14.58
C GLN A 7 9.76 12.61 -14.45
N THR A 8 9.79 13.20 -13.26
CA THR A 8 10.88 14.10 -12.88
C THR A 8 12.20 13.40 -13.20
N ALA A 9 13.11 14.05 -13.91
CA ALA A 9 14.37 13.46 -14.40
C ALA A 9 15.22 12.78 -13.31
N THR A 10 14.95 13.09 -12.03
CA THR A 10 15.66 12.58 -10.86
C THR A 10 14.96 11.44 -10.13
N GLY A 11 13.82 10.91 -10.58
CA GLY A 11 13.09 9.83 -9.87
C GLY A 11 12.53 10.20 -8.48
N PHE A 12 12.74 11.44 -8.05
CA PHE A 12 12.26 12.00 -6.79
C PHE A 12 11.14 13.02 -7.06
N ASP A 13 9.94 12.75 -6.56
CA ASP A 13 8.83 13.71 -6.56
C ASP A 13 8.69 14.40 -5.20
N PHE A 14 9.01 15.69 -5.16
CA PHE A 14 8.86 16.53 -3.99
C PHE A 14 7.59 17.40 -4.01
N GLY A 15 6.64 17.13 -4.92
CA GLY A 15 5.38 17.86 -5.04
C GLY A 15 4.57 17.86 -3.73
N LEU A 16 4.53 16.71 -3.04
CA LEU A 16 3.86 16.59 -1.74
C LEU A 16 4.54 17.41 -0.64
N ALA A 17 5.88 17.46 -0.63
CA ALA A 17 6.63 18.26 0.32
C ALA A 17 6.35 19.76 0.14
N LYS A 18 6.36 20.24 -1.12
CA LYS A 18 6.02 21.63 -1.46
C LYS A 18 4.56 21.97 -1.08
N ARG A 19 3.63 21.07 -1.38
CA ARG A 19 2.20 21.23 -1.00
C ARG A 19 2.05 21.34 0.50
N ASN A 20 2.69 20.45 1.26
CA ASN A 20 2.59 20.44 2.72
C ASN A 20 3.16 21.74 3.32
N ALA A 21 4.30 22.24 2.83
CA ALA A 21 4.85 23.52 3.25
C ALA A 21 3.89 24.71 3.00
N SER A 22 3.18 24.72 1.86
CA SER A 22 2.16 25.73 1.55
C SER A 22 0.93 25.65 2.48
N LEU A 23 0.49 24.44 2.81
CA LEU A 23 -0.62 24.20 3.74
C LEU A 23 -0.27 24.66 5.16
N GLU A 24 0.95 24.37 5.62
CA GLU A 24 1.48 24.83 6.90
C GLU A 24 1.54 26.37 6.96
N ALA A 25 2.02 27.02 5.90
CA ALA A 25 2.02 28.48 5.78
C ALA A 25 0.59 29.08 5.81
N SER A 26 -0.40 28.31 5.35
CA SER A 26 -1.82 28.68 5.40
C SER A 26 -2.50 28.37 6.74
N GLY A 27 -1.73 27.94 7.76
CA GLY A 27 -2.23 27.66 9.11
C GLY A 27 -2.85 26.27 9.29
N VAL A 28 -2.76 25.38 8.29
CA VAL A 28 -3.22 24.00 8.41
C VAL A 28 -2.20 23.21 9.22
N LYS A 29 -2.61 22.66 10.38
CA LYS A 29 -1.75 21.79 11.18
C LYS A 29 -1.58 20.43 10.51
N ALA A 30 -0.33 19.98 10.43
CA ALA A 30 -0.02 18.62 10.00
C ALA A 30 -0.67 17.60 10.97
N PRO A 31 -1.24 16.49 10.45
CA PRO A 31 -1.73 15.42 11.29
C PRO A 31 -0.56 14.76 12.04
N ASN A 32 -0.82 14.31 13.27
CA ASN A 32 0.18 13.57 14.05
C ASN A 32 0.46 12.22 13.35
N ALA A 33 1.74 11.96 13.07
CA ALA A 33 2.15 10.68 12.51
C ALA A 33 2.06 9.57 13.55
N THR A 34 1.25 8.56 13.30
CA THR A 34 1.19 7.34 14.13
C THR A 34 2.42 6.48 13.83
N LYS A 35 3.26 6.24 14.84
CA LYS A 35 4.40 5.34 14.72
C LYS A 35 3.90 3.89 14.76
N THR A 36 3.90 3.22 13.61
CA THR A 36 3.47 1.82 13.48
C THR A 36 4.59 0.81 13.74
N GLY A 37 5.85 1.27 13.85
CA GLY A 37 7.02 0.41 14.06
C GLY A 37 7.41 -0.47 12.87
N THR A 38 6.68 -0.35 11.76
CA THR A 38 6.83 -1.13 10.53
C THR A 38 7.45 -0.29 9.43
N THR A 39 8.37 -0.87 8.65
CA THR A 39 8.95 -0.22 7.47
C THR A 39 8.69 -1.08 6.24
N ILE A 40 7.99 -0.51 5.25
CA ILE A 40 7.72 -1.14 3.95
C ILE A 40 8.19 -0.21 2.84
N VAL A 41 8.73 -0.78 1.76
CA VAL A 41 9.29 -0.05 0.62
C VAL A 41 8.97 -0.76 -0.69
N GLY A 42 8.82 0.03 -1.75
CA GLY A 42 8.70 -0.46 -3.12
C GLY A 42 9.62 0.32 -4.05
N LEU A 43 10.29 -0.38 -4.95
CA LEU A 43 11.17 0.19 -5.98
C LEU A 43 10.75 -0.36 -7.35
N ILE A 44 10.63 0.52 -8.34
CA ILE A 44 10.43 0.12 -9.74
C ILE A 44 11.78 0.20 -10.46
N PHE A 45 12.11 -0.84 -11.23
CA PHE A 45 13.27 -0.86 -12.11
C PHE A 45 12.84 -1.19 -13.55
N LYS A 46 13.79 -1.23 -14.48
CA LYS A 46 13.51 -1.34 -15.93
C LYS A 46 12.54 -2.48 -16.29
N ASP A 47 12.73 -3.65 -15.67
CA ASP A 47 12.06 -4.89 -16.07
C ASP A 47 11.13 -5.42 -14.96
N GLY A 48 10.80 -4.60 -13.95
CA GLY A 48 9.92 -5.04 -12.87
C GLY A 48 9.95 -4.14 -11.63
N LEU A 49 9.66 -4.73 -10.48
CA LEU A 49 9.66 -4.05 -9.19
C LEU A 49 10.18 -4.95 -8.07
N VAL A 50 10.62 -4.33 -6.98
CA VAL A 50 11.02 -4.98 -5.74
C VAL A 50 10.18 -4.42 -4.61
N LEU A 51 9.63 -5.32 -3.79
CA LEU A 51 8.96 -4.97 -2.53
C LEU A 51 9.84 -5.46 -1.37
N GLY A 52 9.94 -4.64 -0.32
CA GLY A 52 10.69 -4.95 0.88
C GLY A 52 9.94 -4.56 2.14
N ALA A 53 10.05 -5.37 3.18
CA ALA A 53 9.45 -5.11 4.49
C ALA A 53 10.34 -5.66 5.61
N ASP A 54 10.27 -5.06 6.80
CA ASP A 54 10.86 -5.66 8.00
C ASP A 54 9.98 -6.78 8.56
N THR A 55 10.53 -7.65 9.41
CA THR A 55 9.80 -8.82 9.97
C THR A 55 9.37 -8.66 11.43
N ARG A 56 9.77 -7.57 12.08
CA ARG A 56 9.43 -7.30 13.48
C ARG A 56 7.99 -6.80 13.59
N ALA A 57 7.20 -7.39 14.48
CA ALA A 57 5.89 -6.89 14.90
C ALA A 57 5.89 -6.58 16.40
N THR A 58 5.23 -5.49 16.78
CA THR A 58 5.19 -5.01 18.17
C THR A 58 3.74 -4.86 18.65
N ALA A 59 3.48 -5.27 19.89
CA ALA A 59 2.25 -4.96 20.62
C ALA A 59 2.58 -3.90 21.68
N GLY A 60 2.30 -2.63 21.36
CA GLY A 60 2.78 -1.51 22.17
C GLY A 60 4.31 -1.41 22.15
N SER A 61 4.94 -1.45 23.32
CA SER A 61 6.40 -1.39 23.47
C SER A 61 7.10 -2.76 23.39
N ILE A 62 6.33 -3.86 23.29
CA ILE A 62 6.85 -5.23 23.34
C ILE A 62 6.93 -5.80 21.92
N VAL A 63 8.04 -6.44 21.58
CA VAL A 63 8.17 -7.23 20.34
C VAL A 63 7.35 -8.51 20.51
N ALA A 64 6.22 -8.57 19.80
CA ALA A 64 5.30 -9.71 19.85
C ALA A 64 5.76 -10.84 18.91
N ASP A 65 6.31 -10.47 17.75
CA ASP A 65 6.85 -11.42 16.78
C ASP A 65 8.09 -10.83 16.09
N LYS A 66 9.09 -11.67 15.86
CA LYS A 66 10.34 -11.32 15.16
C LYS A 66 10.31 -11.70 13.68
N ASN A 67 9.39 -12.57 13.28
CA ASN A 67 9.31 -13.20 11.96
C ASN A 67 7.92 -13.03 11.33
N CYS A 68 7.26 -11.89 11.57
CA CYS A 68 5.97 -11.57 11.00
C CYS A 68 6.10 -11.24 9.50
N GLU A 69 5.32 -11.92 8.67
CA GLU A 69 5.23 -11.64 7.24
C GLU A 69 4.31 -10.45 6.97
N LYS A 70 4.84 -9.45 6.24
CA LYS A 70 4.10 -8.22 5.89
C LYS A 70 3.87 -8.06 4.40
N ILE A 71 4.33 -9.02 3.60
CA ILE A 71 4.19 -9.02 2.14
C ILE A 71 3.14 -10.07 1.80
N HIS A 72 1.94 -9.60 1.48
CA HIS A 72 0.77 -10.43 1.26
C HIS A 72 0.58 -10.70 -0.23
N TYR A 73 0.20 -11.94 -0.56
CA TYR A 73 -0.15 -12.34 -1.91
C TYR A 73 -1.52 -11.78 -2.32
N ILE A 74 -1.62 -11.25 -3.55
CA ILE A 74 -2.89 -10.75 -4.12
C ILE A 74 -3.27 -11.52 -5.38
N ALA A 75 -2.32 -11.74 -6.29
CA ALA A 75 -2.52 -12.45 -7.55
C ALA A 75 -1.17 -12.99 -8.06
N PRO A 76 -1.11 -13.87 -9.07
CA PRO A 76 0.15 -14.45 -9.54
C PRO A 76 1.21 -13.40 -9.94
N ASN A 77 0.76 -12.23 -10.41
CA ASN A 77 1.57 -11.10 -10.85
C ASN A 77 1.61 -9.93 -9.84
N MET A 78 1.13 -10.11 -8.60
CA MET A 78 0.88 -8.98 -7.68
C MET A 78 1.00 -9.33 -6.19
N TYR A 79 1.68 -8.46 -5.45
CA TYR A 79 1.84 -8.53 -4.00
C TYR A 79 1.54 -7.17 -3.35
N CYS A 80 1.25 -7.18 -2.05
CA CYS A 80 0.93 -5.98 -1.29
C CYS A 80 1.63 -5.98 0.06
N CYS A 81 2.38 -4.94 0.38
CA CYS A 81 2.96 -4.76 1.70
C CYS A 81 1.99 -4.03 2.64
N GLY A 82 1.84 -4.55 3.86
CA GLY A 82 0.99 -3.96 4.89
C GLY A 82 1.77 -3.24 6.00
N ALA A 83 1.28 -2.08 6.42
CA ALA A 83 1.68 -1.37 7.63
C ALA A 83 0.45 -0.82 8.36
N GLY A 84 0.55 -0.64 9.68
CA GLY A 84 -0.58 -0.22 10.52
C GLY A 84 -1.03 -1.35 11.43
N THR A 85 -2.34 -1.47 11.63
CA THR A 85 -2.91 -2.56 12.43
C THR A 85 -2.77 -3.86 11.65
N ALA A 86 -2.02 -4.84 12.19
CA ALA A 86 -1.72 -6.10 11.51
C ALA A 86 -2.99 -6.85 11.05
N ALA A 87 -4.02 -6.92 11.90
CA ALA A 87 -5.28 -7.55 11.56
C ALA A 87 -5.98 -6.84 10.39
N ASP A 88 -6.06 -5.51 10.41
CA ASP A 88 -6.68 -4.74 9.34
C ASP A 88 -5.98 -4.96 8.00
N THR A 89 -4.64 -4.99 8.00
CA THR A 89 -3.87 -5.23 6.78
C THR A 89 -4.14 -6.63 6.23
N GLU A 90 -4.07 -7.66 7.08
CA GLU A 90 -4.24 -9.06 6.67
C GLU A 90 -5.66 -9.34 6.14
N TYR A 91 -6.70 -8.92 6.86
CA TYR A 91 -8.07 -9.10 6.42
C TYR A 91 -8.36 -8.34 5.13
N THR A 92 -7.85 -7.11 5.00
CA THR A 92 -8.05 -6.30 3.80
C THR A 92 -7.38 -6.97 2.60
N THR A 93 -6.11 -7.39 2.71
CA THR A 93 -5.40 -8.03 1.59
C THR A 93 -6.01 -9.37 1.21
N ASN A 94 -6.42 -10.18 2.19
CA ASN A 94 -7.06 -11.47 1.92
C ASN A 94 -8.39 -11.30 1.20
N MET A 95 -9.23 -10.35 1.63
CA MET A 95 -10.50 -10.05 0.97
C MET A 95 -10.28 -9.61 -0.49
N ILE A 96 -9.30 -8.73 -0.74
CA ILE A 96 -9.00 -8.27 -2.10
C ILE A 96 -8.43 -9.41 -2.96
N SER A 97 -7.55 -10.24 -2.40
CA SER A 97 -7.01 -11.42 -3.08
C SER A 97 -8.13 -12.35 -3.57
N SER A 98 -9.11 -12.67 -2.72
CA SER A 98 -10.26 -13.48 -3.11
C SER A 98 -11.14 -12.82 -4.18
N GLN A 99 -11.35 -11.50 -4.11
CA GLN A 99 -12.09 -10.77 -5.15
C GLN A 99 -11.36 -10.77 -6.50
N MET A 100 -10.03 -10.64 -6.47
CA MET A 100 -9.18 -10.69 -7.67
C MET A 100 -9.19 -12.08 -8.29
N GLU A 101 -9.15 -13.13 -7.48
CA GLU A 101 -9.27 -14.51 -7.95
C GLU A 101 -10.61 -14.77 -8.64
N LEU A 102 -11.73 -14.37 -8.02
CA LEU A 102 -13.06 -14.48 -8.63
C LEU A 102 -13.16 -13.69 -9.94
N HIS A 103 -12.61 -12.47 -9.98
CA HIS A 103 -12.59 -11.66 -11.20
C HIS A 103 -11.75 -12.32 -12.30
N ASN A 104 -10.59 -12.88 -11.97
CA ASN A 104 -9.74 -13.61 -12.91
C ASN A 104 -10.47 -14.83 -13.48
N MET A 105 -11.08 -15.66 -12.62
CA MET A 105 -11.87 -16.83 -13.05
C MET A 105 -13.06 -16.44 -13.94
N SER A 106 -13.75 -15.34 -13.62
CA SER A 106 -14.90 -14.87 -14.41
C SER A 106 -14.51 -14.29 -15.77
N THR A 107 -13.31 -13.69 -15.88
CA THR A 107 -12.89 -12.99 -17.11
C THR A 107 -11.94 -13.81 -17.98
N GLY A 108 -11.27 -14.81 -17.40
CA GLY A 108 -10.22 -15.58 -18.06
C GLY A 108 -8.99 -14.74 -18.43
N ARG A 109 -8.77 -13.60 -17.76
CA ARG A 109 -7.70 -12.65 -18.06
C ARG A 109 -6.87 -12.36 -16.83
N GLU A 110 -5.57 -12.16 -17.05
CA GLU A 110 -4.64 -11.78 -15.99
C GLU A 110 -5.08 -10.50 -15.26
N SER A 111 -4.84 -10.52 -13.95
CA SER A 111 -5.25 -9.47 -13.01
C SER A 111 -4.49 -8.17 -13.26
N ARG A 112 -5.23 -7.07 -13.44
CA ARG A 112 -4.65 -5.73 -13.59
C ARG A 112 -4.40 -5.06 -12.23
N VAL A 113 -3.25 -4.40 -12.06
CA VAL A 113 -2.87 -3.68 -10.82
C VAL A 113 -3.88 -2.58 -10.48
N VAL A 114 -4.35 -1.88 -11.52
CA VAL A 114 -5.37 -0.82 -11.38
C VAL A 114 -6.69 -1.34 -10.81
N THR A 115 -7.07 -2.60 -11.07
CA THR A 115 -8.29 -3.21 -10.53
C THR A 115 -8.16 -3.40 -9.02
N ALA A 116 -7.08 -4.04 -8.57
CA ALA A 116 -6.82 -4.25 -7.14
C ALA A 116 -6.69 -2.92 -6.38
N MET A 117 -5.98 -1.92 -6.94
CA MET A 117 -5.89 -0.57 -6.36
C MET A 117 -7.27 0.08 -6.23
N THR A 118 -8.15 -0.11 -7.21
CA THR A 118 -9.49 0.46 -7.19
C THR A 118 -10.37 -0.17 -6.12
N LEU A 119 -10.31 -1.49 -5.96
CA LEU A 119 -11.04 -2.19 -4.90
C LEU A 119 -10.53 -1.78 -3.52
N LEU A 120 -9.20 -1.70 -3.34
CA LEU A 120 -8.57 -1.26 -2.09
C LEU A 120 -9.01 0.15 -1.69
N LYS A 121 -8.88 1.14 -2.58
CA LYS A 121 -9.23 2.53 -2.25
C LYS A 121 -10.73 2.68 -1.95
N GLN A 122 -11.59 1.98 -2.68
CA GLN A 122 -13.05 2.02 -2.45
C GLN A 122 -13.41 1.42 -1.10
N TYR A 123 -12.81 0.26 -0.77
CA TYR A 123 -13.00 -0.39 0.51
C TYR A 123 -12.54 0.49 1.67
N LEU A 124 -11.29 0.96 1.65
CA LEU A 124 -10.73 1.79 2.73
C LEU A 124 -11.47 3.11 2.90
N PHE A 125 -11.86 3.76 1.80
CA PHE A 125 -12.62 5.01 1.84
C PHE A 125 -14.01 4.84 2.45
N ARG A 126 -14.68 3.69 2.19
CA ARG A 126 -15.99 3.37 2.76
C ARG A 126 -16.00 3.41 4.29
N TYR A 127 -14.89 3.04 4.92
CA TYR A 127 -14.74 3.07 6.39
C TYR A 127 -14.13 4.36 6.92
N GLN A 128 -13.93 5.38 6.07
CA GLN A 128 -13.49 6.72 6.48
C GLN A 128 -12.22 6.72 7.37
N GLY A 129 -11.32 5.76 7.17
CA GLY A 129 -10.08 5.63 7.94
C GLY A 129 -10.19 4.84 9.26
N HIS A 130 -11.35 4.27 9.59
CA HIS A 130 -11.48 3.36 10.74
C HIS A 130 -10.71 2.04 10.56
N ILE A 131 -10.50 1.62 9.31
CA ILE A 131 -9.58 0.52 8.98
C ILE A 131 -8.19 1.11 8.83
N SER A 132 -7.31 0.77 9.76
CA SER A 132 -5.96 1.36 9.84
C SER A 132 -4.95 0.49 9.08
N ALA A 133 -5.09 0.48 7.75
CA ALA A 133 -4.18 -0.20 6.83
C ALA A 133 -3.51 0.80 5.87
N ALA A 134 -2.19 0.91 5.96
CA ALA A 134 -1.34 1.60 5.00
C ALA A 134 -0.69 0.54 4.10
N LEU A 135 -0.92 0.64 2.79
CA LEU A 135 -0.60 -0.42 1.85
C LEU A 135 0.32 0.07 0.73
N VAL A 136 1.31 -0.74 0.38
CA VAL A 136 2.12 -0.58 -0.84
C VAL A 136 1.81 -1.74 -1.77
N LEU A 137 1.01 -1.46 -2.81
CA LEU A 137 0.64 -2.44 -3.83
C LEU A 137 1.65 -2.43 -4.98
N GLY A 138 2.18 -3.60 -5.34
CA GLY A 138 3.07 -3.77 -6.48
C GLY A 138 2.68 -4.96 -7.34
N GLY A 139 2.61 -4.76 -8.66
CA GLY A 139 2.45 -5.84 -9.63
C GLY A 139 2.89 -5.39 -11.02
N TYR A 140 2.88 -6.31 -11.98
CA TYR A 140 3.18 -6.05 -13.39
C TYR A 140 1.96 -6.43 -14.25
N ASP A 141 1.66 -5.64 -15.28
CA ASP A 141 0.57 -5.91 -16.24
C ASP A 141 0.77 -5.23 -17.60
#